data_AF-A0A352R5B5-F1
#
_entry.id   AF-A0A352R5B5-F1
#
_cell.length_a   1.000
_cell.length_b   1.000
_cell.length_c   1.000
_cell.angle_alpha   90.00
_cell.angle_beta   90.00
_cell.angle_gamma   90.00
#
_symmetry.space_group_name_H-M   'P 1'
#
loop_
_entity.id
_entity.type
_entity.pdbx_description
1 polymer ?
#
loop_
_entity_poly.entity_id
_entity_poly.type
_entity_poly.pdbx_seq_one_letter_code
_entity_poly.pdbx_strand_id
1 'polypeptide(L)' 'MAKACPITKKSSQLSGGYSNRTRATQFNPTGTKRKYANLQKKRVYIPELKKTMTLTLSARGIKTIQKNGAFATLKKAKLI' A
#
# COMPACT_ATOMS: atom_id res chain seq x y z
N MET A 1 0.46 12.33 10.45
CA MET A 1 0.60 10.87 10.20
C MET A 1 0.77 10.61 8.71
N ALA A 2 1.74 9.79 8.31
CA ALA A 2 1.91 9.42 6.90
C ALA A 2 0.76 8.48 6.47
N LYS A 3 0.17 8.71 5.28
CA LYS A 3 -0.81 7.79 4.69
C LYS A 3 -0.10 6.46 4.39
N ALA A 4 -0.29 5.47 5.26
CA ALA A 4 0.29 4.14 5.16
C ALA A 4 -0.80 3.07 5.28
N CYS A 5 -0.64 1.95 4.57
CA CYS A 5 -1.55 0.82 4.70
C CYS A 5 -1.32 0.09 6.04
N PRO A 6 -2.36 -0.12 6.86
CA PRO A 6 -2.23 -0.80 8.16
C PRO A 6 -1.67 -2.24 8.06
N ILE A 7 -2.04 -2.97 7.02
CA ILE A 7 -1.68 -4.39 6.84
C ILE A 7 -0.28 -4.54 6.22
N THR A 8 -0.02 -3.81 5.14
CA THR A 8 1.19 -3.99 4.32
C THR A 8 2.27 -2.95 4.58
N LYS A 9 1.98 -1.95 5.42
CA LYS A 9 2.85 -0.80 5.71
C LYS A 9 3.29 0.00 4.49
N LYS A 10 2.68 -0.24 3.32
CA LYS A 10 2.95 0.50 2.09
C LYS A 10 2.66 1.98 2.31
N SER A 11 3.68 2.81 2.11
CA SER A 11 3.64 4.26 2.21
C SER A 11 4.17 4.89 0.92
N SER A 12 4.17 6.23 0.85
CA SER A 12 4.82 6.96 -0.24
C SER A 12 6.33 6.82 -0.18
N GLN A 13 6.99 6.74 -1.33
CA GLN A 13 8.45 6.72 -1.44
C GLN A 13 8.93 7.89 -2.32
N LEU A 14 10.11 8.43 -1.99
CA LEU A 14 10.83 9.33 -2.90
C LEU A 14 11.62 8.48 -3.88
N SER A 15 11.43 8.71 -5.17
CA SER A 15 12.13 7.98 -6.23
C SER A 15 12.65 8.99 -7.23
N GLY A 16 13.94 8.87 -7.58
CA GLY A 16 14.48 9.48 -8.79
C GLY A 16 13.91 8.81 -10.04
N GLY A 17 14.14 9.46 -11.18
CA GLY A 17 14.01 8.87 -12.51
C GLY A 17 15.27 9.13 -13.31
N TYR A 18 15.37 8.55 -14.50
CA TYR A 18 16.41 8.87 -15.47
C TYR A 18 15.75 9.50 -16.71
N SER A 19 16.45 10.42 -17.35
CA SER A 19 15.97 11.04 -18.58
C SER A 19 16.38 10.20 -19.80
N ASN A 20 15.49 10.05 -20.78
CA ASN A 20 15.79 9.43 -22.08
C ASN A 20 16.36 10.43 -23.10
N ARG A 21 16.77 11.63 -22.67
CA ARG A 21 17.08 12.76 -23.57
C ARG A 21 18.50 12.72 -24.14
N THR A 22 19.40 12.04 -23.45
CA THR A 22 20.79 11.80 -23.86
C THR A 22 21.00 10.31 -24.13
N ARG A 23 22.00 9.97 -24.96
CA ARG A 23 22.38 8.59 -25.27
C ARG A 23 22.40 7.72 -24.01
N ALA A 24 21.85 6.50 -24.09
CA ALA A 24 21.68 5.57 -22.96
C ALA A 24 23.00 5.13 -22.29
N THR A 25 24.14 5.55 -22.83
CA THR A 25 25.49 5.30 -22.30
C THR A 25 25.85 6.19 -21.10
N GLN A 26 25.06 7.24 -20.80
CA GLN A 26 25.29 8.12 -19.63
C GLN A 26 24.06 8.17 -18.72
N PHE A 27 24.27 7.98 -17.41
CA PHE A 27 23.23 8.12 -16.41
C PHE A 27 22.94 9.60 -16.16
N ASN A 28 21.81 10.09 -16.68
CA ASN A 28 21.32 11.44 -16.44
C ASN A 28 20.11 11.43 -15.49
N PRO A 29 20.32 11.67 -14.18
CA PRO A 29 19.27 11.64 -13.19
C PRO A 29 18.31 12.81 -13.36
N THR A 30 17.03 12.53 -13.22
CA THR A 30 15.99 13.54 -13.04
C THR A 30 15.73 13.77 -11.55
N GLY A 31 15.21 14.95 -11.21
CA GLY A 31 14.85 15.29 -9.84
C GLY A 31 13.95 14.25 -9.17
N THR A 32 14.13 14.08 -7.87
CA THR A 32 13.35 13.11 -7.09
C THR A 32 11.89 13.55 -7.02
N LYS A 33 10.98 12.61 -7.30
CA LYS A 33 9.53 12.83 -7.18
C LYS A 33 8.94 11.85 -6.18
N ARG A 34 7.94 12.31 -5.44
CA ARG A 34 7.20 11.48 -4.49
C ARG A 34 6.21 10.58 -5.24
N LYS A 35 6.38 9.27 -5.11
CA LYS A 35 5.45 8.24 -5.60
C LYS A 35 4.54 7.82 -4.45
N TYR A 36 3.23 8.02 -4.61
CA TYR A 36 2.25 7.70 -3.58
C TYR A 36 1.80 6.24 -3.65
N ALA A 37 1.48 5.66 -2.51
CA ALA A 37 0.83 4.35 -2.46
C ALA A 37 -0.64 4.46 -2.91
N ASN A 38 -1.10 3.50 -3.72
CA ASN A 38 -2.51 3.37 -4.09
C ASN A 38 -3.34 2.90 -2.89
N LEU A 39 -3.83 3.88 -2.11
CA LEU A 39 -4.62 3.68 -0.90
C LEU A 39 -6.09 3.98 -1.19
N GLN A 40 -6.97 3.04 -0.80
CA GLN A 40 -8.41 3.12 -1.03
C GLN A 40 -9.16 2.88 0.28
N LYS A 41 -10.23 3.64 0.51
CA LYS A 41 -11.16 3.37 1.62
C LYS A 41 -12.04 2.18 1.24
N LYS A 42 -12.01 1.12 2.03
CA LYS A 42 -12.82 -0.10 1.82
C LYS A 42 -13.40 -0.60 3.13
N ARG A 43 -14.59 -1.20 3.03
CA ARG A 43 -15.25 -1.91 4.13
C ARG A 43 -14.88 -3.38 4.05
N VAL A 44 -14.43 -3.94 5.16
CA VAL A 44 -14.07 -5.36 5.30
C VAL A 44 -15.01 -5.96 6.34
N TYR A 45 -15.73 -7.01 5.95
CA TYR A 45 -16.56 -7.78 6.85
C TYR A 45 -15.73 -8.88 7.53
N ILE A 46 -15.86 -9.03 8.84
CA ILE A 46 -15.19 -10.06 9.63
C ILE A 46 -16.28 -11.02 10.13
N PRO A 47 -16.36 -12.24 9.57
CA PRO A 47 -17.40 -13.19 9.92
C PRO A 47 -17.39 -13.59 11.40
N GLU A 48 -16.22 -13.83 12.01
CA GLU A 48 -16.17 -14.32 13.41
C GLU A 48 -16.67 -13.27 14.42
N LEU A 49 -16.47 -11.98 14.12
CA LEU A 49 -16.88 -10.89 14.99
C LEU A 49 -18.25 -10.30 14.60
N LYS A 50 -18.85 -10.76 13.49
CA LYS A 50 -20.05 -10.18 12.86
C LYS A 50 -19.97 -8.66 12.69
N LYS A 51 -18.76 -8.12 12.56
CA LYS A 51 -18.47 -6.67 12.50
C LYS A 51 -17.93 -6.30 11.13
N THR A 52 -18.28 -5.09 10.69
CA THR A 52 -17.70 -4.49 9.48
C THR A 52 -16.76 -3.37 9.89
N MET A 53 -15.52 -3.39 9.41
CA MET A 53 -14.54 -2.33 9.66
C MET A 53 -14.25 -1.54 8.38
N THR A 54 -14.22 -0.22 8.49
CA THR A 54 -13.81 0.66 7.39
C THR A 54 -12.32 0.97 7.52
N LEU A 55 -11.51 0.48 6.58
CA LEU A 55 -10.06 0.63 6.60
C LEU A 55 -9.56 1.33 5.32
N THR A 56 -8.51 2.13 5.45
CA THR A 56 -7.77 2.65 4.30
C THR A 56 -6.68 1.64 3.94
N LEU A 57 -6.88 0.90 2.85
CA LEU A 57 -6.04 -0.24 2.47
C LEU A 57 -5.31 0.02 1.16
N SER A 58 -4.13 -0.57 1.00
CA SER A 58 -3.49 -0.65 -0.32
C SER A 58 -4.11 -1.75 -1.17
N ALA A 59 -4.01 -1.65 -2.50
CA ALA A 59 -4.45 -2.73 -3.40
C ALA A 59 -3.81 -4.10 -3.05
N ARG A 60 -2.54 -4.11 -2.61
CA ARG A 60 -1.86 -5.32 -2.14
C ARG A 60 -2.48 -5.83 -0.84
N GLY A 61 -2.86 -4.93 0.07
CA GLY A 61 -3.56 -5.28 1.30
C GLY A 61 -4.91 -5.95 1.04
N ILE A 62 -5.68 -5.46 0.06
CA ILE A 62 -6.95 -6.09 -0.36
C ILE A 62 -6.71 -7.52 -0.85
N LYS A 63 -5.71 -7.72 -1.72
CA LYS A 63 -5.33 -9.06 -2.20
C LYS A 63 -4.91 -9.99 -1.06
N THR A 64 -4.18 -9.48 -0.06
CA THR A 64 -3.77 -10.29 1.11
C THR A 64 -4.97 -10.72 1.96
N ILE A 65 -5.94 -9.83 2.19
CA ILE A 65 -7.18 -10.16 2.90
C ILE A 65 -7.94 -11.28 2.17
N GLN A 66 -8.05 -11.17 0.84
CA GLN A 66 -8.74 -12.17 0.02
C GLN A 66 -8.01 -13.53 0.04
N LYS A 67 -6.68 -13.54 0.03
CA LYS A 67 -5.89 -14.78 0.02
C LYS A 67 -5.90 -15.52 1.37
N ASN A 68 -5.72 -14.78 2.47
CA ASN A 68 -5.45 -15.37 3.79
C ASN A 68 -6.65 -15.26 4.76
N GLY A 69 -7.74 -14.62 4.36
CA GLY A 69 -8.90 -14.33 5.21
C GLY A 69 -8.76 -13.02 6.01
N ALA A 70 -9.90 -12.41 6.34
CA ALA A 70 -9.94 -11.12 7.04
C ALA A 70 -9.42 -11.22 8.48
N PHE A 71 -9.80 -12.24 9.23
CA PHE A 71 -9.43 -12.36 10.64
C PHE A 71 -7.94 -12.57 10.86
N ALA A 72 -7.36 -13.56 10.19
CA ALA A 72 -5.93 -13.87 10.32
C ALA A 72 -5.05 -12.68 9.91
N THR A 73 -5.45 -11.93 8.88
CA THR A 73 -4.69 -10.78 8.40
C THR A 73 -4.80 -9.56 9.32
N LEU A 74 -5.98 -9.30 9.88
CA LEU A 74 -6.19 -8.19 10.81
C LEU A 74 -5.57 -8.46 12.19
N LYS A 75 -5.65 -9.70 12.68
CA LYS A 75 -4.96 -10.14 13.91
C LYS A 75 -3.44 -10.00 13.77
N LYS A 76 -2.89 -10.43 12.63
CA LYS A 76 -1.45 -10.25 12.35
C LYS A 76 -1.04 -8.77 12.27
N ALA A 77 -1.94 -7.92 11.80
CA ALA A 77 -1.74 -6.48 11.73
C ALA A 77 -1.99 -5.75 13.07
N LYS A 78 -2.38 -6.46 14.15
CA LYS A 78 -2.74 -5.92 15.47
C LYS A 78 -3.85 -4.86 15.39
N LEU A 79 -4.79 -5.02 14.46
CA LEU A 79 -5.99 -4.17 14.33
C LEU A 79 -7.18 -4.75 15.10
N ILE A 80 -7.04 -6.00 15.52
CA ILE A 80 -7.89 -6.84 16.37
C ILE A 80 -6.92 -7.63 17.23
#